data_AF-A0A533RMB0-F1
#
_entry.id   AF-A0A533RMB0-F1
#
_cell.length_a   1.000
_cell.length_b   1.000
_cell.length_c   1.000
_cell.angle_alpha   90.00
_cell.angle_beta   90.00
_cell.angle_gamma   90.00
#
_symmetry.space_group_name_H-M   'P 1'
#
loop_
_entity.id
_entity.type
_entity.pdbx_description
1 polymer ?
#
loop_
_entity_poly.entity_id
_entity_poly.type
_entity_poly.pdbx_seq_one_letter_code
_entity_poly.pdbx_strand_id
1 'polypeptide(L)' 'MSALTDSARVALEPYVGPVVADTCIRATAISLGKTADELSGADSVALEQSVRKLLMPIAAPATIDTIVIALHRASEEG' A
#
# COMPACT_ATOMS: atom_id res chain seq x y z
N MET A 1 -14.16 0.99 4.57
CA MET A 1 -12.75 1.07 4.13
C MET A 1 -12.08 2.17 4.91
N SER A 2 -10.89 1.93 5.46
CA SER A 2 -10.14 2.98 6.16
C SER A 2 -9.56 3.99 5.16
N ALA A 3 -9.34 5.23 5.62
CA ALA A 3 -8.73 6.28 4.79
C ALA A 3 -7.40 5.82 4.18
N LEU A 4 -6.55 5.14 4.96
CA LEU A 4 -5.30 4.58 4.46
C LEU A 4 -5.51 3.52 3.37
N THR A 5 -6.52 2.65 3.51
CA THR A 5 -6.79 1.61 2.50
C THR A 5 -7.24 2.21 1.18
N ASP A 6 -8.13 3.20 1.20
CA ASP A 6 -8.59 3.88 -0.01
C ASP A 6 -7.45 4.67 -0.66
N SER A 7 -6.69 5.41 0.14
CA SER A 7 -5.48 6.12 -0.26
C SER A 7 -4.45 5.20 -0.93
N ALA A 8 -4.12 4.08 -0.29
CA ALA A 8 -3.16 3.12 -0.82
C ALA A 8 -3.66 2.45 -2.09
N ARG A 9 -4.96 2.14 -2.18
CA ARG A 9 -5.58 1.62 -3.40
C ARG A 9 -5.40 2.60 -4.55
N VAL A 10 -5.79 3.86 -4.36
CA VAL A 10 -5.67 4.91 -5.39
C VAL A 10 -4.20 5.12 -5.81
N ALA A 11 -3.26 5.04 -4.86
CA ALA A 11 -1.83 5.17 -5.15
C ALA A 11 -1.27 3.96 -5.93
N LEU A 12 -1.73 2.74 -5.64
CA LEU A 12 -1.21 1.50 -6.22
C LEU A 12 -1.85 1.15 -7.56
N GLU A 13 -3.16 1.34 -7.69
CA GLU A 13 -3.96 0.94 -8.85
C GLU A 13 -3.36 1.32 -10.21
N PRO A 14 -2.85 2.55 -10.43
CA PRO A 14 -2.26 2.94 -11.72
C PRO A 14 -1.02 2.14 -12.13
N TYR A 15 -0.34 1.54 -11.16
CA TYR A 15 0.93 0.83 -11.39
C TYR A 15 0.78 -0.68 -11.41
N VAL A 16 -0.15 -1.23 -10.61
CA VAL A 16 -0.27 -2.68 -10.39
C VAL A 16 -1.65 -3.23 -10.74
N GLY A 17 -2.62 -2.35 -10.99
CA GLY A 17 -4.02 -2.70 -11.20
C GLY A 17 -4.78 -2.96 -9.88
N PRO A 18 -6.13 -2.96 -9.93
CA PRO A 18 -6.98 -3.02 -8.73
C PRO A 18 -6.82 -4.31 -7.93
N VAL A 19 -6.68 -5.46 -8.59
CA VAL A 19 -6.57 -6.77 -7.92
C VAL A 19 -5.26 -6.88 -7.13
N VAL A 20 -4.15 -6.42 -7.70
CA VAL A 20 -2.84 -6.50 -7.05
C VAL A 20 -2.74 -5.47 -5.93
N ALA A 21 -3.32 -4.28 -6.12
CA ALA A 21 -3.43 -3.26 -5.07
C ALA A 21 -4.20 -3.80 -3.86
N ASP A 22 -5.38 -4.39 -4.10
CA ASP A 22 -6.19 -5.05 -3.07
C ASP A 22 -5.43 -6.15 -2.33
N THR A 23 -4.75 -7.00 -3.10
CA THR A 23 -3.99 -8.12 -2.55
C THR A 23 -2.85 -7.62 -1.65
N CYS A 24 -2.15 -6.57 -2.07
CA CYS A 24 -1.05 -6.00 -1.30
C CYS A 24 -1.54 -5.39 0.03
N ILE A 25 -2.65 -4.66 0.00
CA ILE A 25 -3.24 -4.06 1.20
C ILE A 25 -3.75 -5.15 2.16
N ARG A 26 -4.47 -6.15 1.64
CA ARG A 26 -4.96 -7.28 2.45
C ARG A 26 -3.83 -8.11 3.03
N ALA A 27 -2.78 -8.40 2.25
CA ALA A 27 -1.61 -9.13 2.73
C ALA A 27 -0.92 -8.38 3.88
N THR A 28 -0.83 -7.05 3.77
CA THR A 28 -0.30 -6.19 4.83
C THR A 28 -1.16 -6.29 6.09
N ALA A 29 -2.46 -6.11 5.97
CA ALA A 29 -3.38 -6.21 7.11
C ALA A 29 -3.27 -7.58 7.80
N ILE A 30 -3.29 -8.68 7.03
CA ILE A 30 -3.13 -10.04 7.54
C ILE A 30 -1.81 -10.20 8.30
N SER A 31 -0.71 -9.65 7.79
CA SER A 31 0.61 -9.73 8.45
C SER A 31 0.65 -9.01 9.81
N LEU A 32 -0.25 -8.05 10.02
CA LEU A 32 -0.40 -7.27 11.25
C LEU A 32 -1.50 -7.83 12.17
N GLY A 33 -2.17 -8.91 11.78
CA GLY A 33 -3.33 -9.45 12.51
C GLY A 33 -4.57 -8.55 12.45
N LYS A 34 -4.67 -7.72 11.39
CA LYS A 34 -5.74 -6.75 11.15
C LYS A 34 -6.55 -7.10 9.90
N THR A 35 -7.70 -6.48 9.76
CA THR A 35 -8.43 -6.34 8.51
C THR A 35 -7.99 -5.07 7.78
N ALA A 36 -8.27 -4.98 6.48
CA ALA A 36 -7.91 -3.79 5.69
C ALA A 36 -8.58 -2.52 6.27
N ASP A 37 -9.83 -2.64 6.74
CA ASP A 37 -10.57 -1.55 7.38
C ASP A 37 -9.96 -1.07 8.71
N GLU A 38 -9.06 -1.85 9.33
CA GLU A 38 -8.38 -1.50 10.58
C GLU A 38 -6.99 -0.88 10.34
N LEU A 39 -6.56 -0.76 9.08
CA LEU A 39 -5.31 -0.09 8.75
C LEU A 39 -5.43 1.41 9.00
N SER A 40 -4.46 1.94 9.72
CA SER A 40 -4.35 3.36 10.12
C SER A 40 -3.01 3.93 9.68
N GLY A 41 -2.82 5.25 9.75
CA GLY A 41 -1.54 5.89 9.40
C GLY A 41 -0.31 5.31 10.10
N ALA A 42 -0.48 4.71 11.30
CA ALA A 42 0.59 4.01 12.02
C ALA A 42 1.10 2.74 11.29
N ASP A 43 0.30 2.18 10.38
CA ASP A 43 0.60 0.97 9.61
C ASP A 43 1.25 1.27 8.25
N SER A 44 1.43 2.56 7.91
CA SER A 44 2.00 3.02 6.63
C SER A 44 3.38 2.41 6.33
N VAL A 45 4.24 2.28 7.33
CA VAL A 45 5.57 1.65 7.18
C VAL A 45 5.47 0.17 6.83
N ALA A 46 4.54 -0.57 7.45
CA ALA A 46 4.32 -1.97 7.13
C ALA A 46 3.78 -2.14 5.70
N LEU A 47 2.90 -1.23 5.28
CA LEU A 47 2.35 -1.21 3.93
C LEU A 47 3.44 -0.89 2.88
N GLU A 48 4.31 0.09 3.15
CA GLU A 48 5.50 0.35 2.33
C GLU A 48 6.35 -0.93 2.16
N GLN A 49 6.66 -1.62 3.25
CA GLN A 49 7.49 -2.82 3.19
C GLN A 49 6.86 -3.93 2.35
N SER A 50 5.54 -4.11 2.46
CA SER A 50 4.79 -5.06 1.62
C SER A 50 4.81 -4.66 0.15
N VAL A 51 4.60 -3.38 -0.17
CA VAL A 51 4.67 -2.85 -1.54
C VAL A 51 6.05 -3.09 -2.14
N ARG A 52 7.12 -2.77 -1.40
CA ARG A 52 8.50 -3.01 -1.84
C ARG A 52 8.75 -4.49 -2.10
N LYS A 53 8.38 -5.38 -1.18
CA LYS A 53 8.56 -6.84 -1.34
C LYS A 53 7.81 -7.39 -2.54
N LEU A 54 6.58 -6.92 -2.77
CA LEU A 54 5.72 -7.43 -3.82
C LEU A 54 6.15 -6.93 -5.21
N LEU A 55 6.64 -5.69 -5.30
CA LEU A 55 6.99 -5.06 -6.58
C LEU A 55 8.47 -5.19 -6.96
N MET A 56 9.38 -5.37 -6.01
CA MET A 56 10.82 -5.54 -6.28
C MET A 56 11.13 -6.57 -7.39
N PRO A 57 10.43 -7.72 -7.51
CA PRO A 57 10.71 -8.69 -8.56
C PRO A 57 10.23 -8.28 -9.97
N ILE A 58 9.31 -7.31 -10.08
CA ILE A 58 8.56 -7.04 -11.33
C ILE A 58 8.55 -5.56 -11.76
N ALA A 59 8.96 -4.64 -10.90
CA ALA A 59 8.94 -3.19 -11.15
C ALA A 59 10.34 -2.58 -10.99
N ALA A 60 10.58 -1.50 -11.74
CA ALA A 60 11.82 -0.73 -11.60
C ALA A 60 11.86 -0.03 -10.22
N PRO A 61 13.04 0.13 -9.60
CA PRO A 61 13.17 0.81 -8.30
C PRO A 61 12.53 2.20 -8.27
N ALA A 62 12.70 2.99 -9.33
CA ALA A 62 12.11 4.32 -9.44
C ALA A 62 10.56 4.32 -9.41
N THR A 63 9.93 3.28 -9.96
CA THR A 63 8.47 3.09 -9.89
C THR A 63 8.04 2.79 -8.47
N ILE A 64 8.77 1.92 -7.78
CA ILE A 64 8.50 1.56 -6.38
C ILE A 64 8.62 2.79 -5.49
N ASP A 65 9.67 3.60 -5.66
CA ASP A 65 9.85 4.82 -4.87
C ASP A 65 8.74 5.85 -5.15
N THR A 66 8.27 5.97 -6.39
CA THR A 66 7.13 6.84 -6.74
C THR A 66 5.85 6.40 -6.02
N ILE A 67 5.58 5.09 -5.99
CA ILE A 67 4.42 4.51 -5.28
C ILE A 67 4.53 4.77 -3.78
N VAL A 68 5.71 4.56 -3.19
CA VAL A 68 5.94 4.77 -1.75
C VAL A 68 5.75 6.24 -1.37
N ILE A 69 6.22 7.18 -2.19
CA ILE A 69 5.99 8.61 -1.97
C ILE A 69 4.49 8.94 -2.01
N ALA A 70 3.76 8.39 -3.00
CA ALA A 70 2.32 8.59 -3.09
C ALA A 70 1.58 8.02 -1.87
N LEU A 71 1.99 6.84 -1.40
CA LEU A 71 1.41 6.18 -0.22
C LEU A 71 1.61 6.98 1.07
N HIS A 72 2.81 7.53 1.27
CA HIS A 72 3.11 8.36 2.45
C HIS A 72 2.30 9.65 2.46
N ARG A 73 2.22 10.35 1.33
CA ARG A 73 1.35 11.54 1.20
C ARG A 73 -0.10 11.22 1.54
N ALA A 74 -0.60 10.11 1.03
CA ALA A 74 -1.98 9.70 1.23
C ALA A 74 -2.25 9.16 2.66
N SER A 75 -1.20 8.88 3.44
CA SER A 75 -1.28 8.52 4.87
C SER A 75 -1.29 9.74 5.79
N GLU A 76 -0.76 10.89 5.34
CA GLU A 76 -0.74 12.15 6.08
C GLU A 76 -2.07 12.91 5.99
N GLU A 77 -2.90 12.59 4.98
CA GLU A 77 -4.19 13.23 4.71
C GLU A 77 -5.40 12.54 5.37
N GLY A 78 -5.19 11.40 6.05
CA GLY A 78 -6.25 10.53 6.58
C GLY A 78 -6.23 10.29 8.09
#